data_AF-A0A2A5XGB8-F1
#
_entry.id   AF-A0A2A5XGB8-F1
#
_cell.length_a   1.000
_cell.length_b   1.000
_cell.length_c   1.000
_cell.angle_alpha   90.00
_cell.angle_beta   90.00
_cell.angle_gamma   90.00
#
_symmetry.space_group_name_H-M   'P 1'
#
loop_
_entity.id
_entity.type
_entity.pdbx_description
1 polymer ?
#
loop_
_entity_poly.entity_id
_entity_poly.type
_entity_poly.pdbx_seq_one_letter_code
_entity_poly.pdbx_strand_id
1 'polypeptide(L)'
;MKNFSKYIQYYKSIAAITLGLMYIAVGIKHFTDPEIFIAITPPFVYFKEAAVYFTGIIEIIGGALLLTKKYRRNGGVLIIILLLLVFPANIYLVFSQEAQAAFQGTRSDALIRLPFQIPLIFIAYWHSKKKTSRWLELFCILSFPPTIIYFLNL
;
A
#
# COMPACT_ATOMS: atom_id res chain seq x y z
N MET A 1 23.09 -6.78 -22.59
CA MET A 1 22.38 -5.69 -21.87
C MET A 1 20.89 -5.54 -22.24
N LYS A 2 20.44 -5.70 -23.50
CA LYS A 2 19.01 -5.57 -23.89
C LYS A 2 18.04 -6.51 -23.14
N ASN A 3 18.46 -7.74 -22.84
CA ASN A 3 17.59 -8.72 -22.16
C ASN A 3 17.27 -8.33 -20.71
N PHE A 4 18.23 -7.76 -19.98
CA PHE A 4 18.05 -7.38 -18.57
C PHE A 4 16.95 -6.32 -18.39
N SER A 5 16.92 -5.29 -19.25
CA SER A 5 15.87 -4.26 -19.22
C SER A 5 14.48 -4.84 -19.50
N LYS A 6 14.37 -5.86 -20.35
CA LYS A 6 13.10 -6.55 -20.65
C LYS A 6 12.55 -7.27 -19.42
N TYR A 7 13.38 -8.01 -18.68
CA TYR A 7 12.96 -8.69 -17.45
C TYR A 7 12.50 -7.72 -16.36
N ILE A 8 13.19 -6.59 -16.20
CA ILE A 8 12.78 -5.54 -15.27
C ILE A 8 11.37 -5.02 -15.61
N GLN A 9 11.06 -4.84 -16.89
CA GLN A 9 9.73 -4.37 -17.31
C GLN A 9 8.62 -5.40 -17.07
N TYR A 10 8.92 -6.70 -17.23
CA TYR A 10 7.97 -7.76 -16.85
C TYR A 10 7.73 -7.75 -15.35
N TYR A 11 8.80 -7.69 -14.55
CA TYR A 11 8.70 -7.63 -13.10
C TYR A 11 7.91 -6.41 -12.63
N LYS A 12 8.18 -5.25 -13.21
CA LYS A 12 7.44 -4.01 -12.97
C LYS A 12 5.96 -4.15 -13.33
N SER A 13 5.62 -4.90 -14.36
CA SER A 13 4.22 -5.14 -14.73
C SER A 13 3.54 -6.09 -13.73
N ILE A 14 4.21 -7.15 -13.30
CA ILE A 14 3.71 -8.06 -12.25
C ILE A 14 3.48 -7.28 -10.95
N ALA A 15 4.46 -6.50 -10.50
CA ALA A 15 4.35 -5.70 -9.29
C ALA A 15 3.18 -4.71 -9.35
N ALA A 16 2.97 -4.04 -10.48
CA ALA A 16 1.83 -3.14 -10.66
C ALA A 16 0.48 -3.88 -10.63
N ILE A 17 0.41 -5.09 -11.20
CA ILE A 17 -0.82 -5.90 -11.19
C ILE A 17 -1.12 -6.36 -9.76
N THR A 18 -0.14 -6.93 -9.08
CA THR A 18 -0.28 -7.41 -7.70
C THR A 18 -0.68 -6.27 -6.76
N LEU A 19 0.04 -5.14 -6.76
CA LEU A 19 -0.33 -3.99 -5.94
C LEU A 19 -1.69 -3.43 -6.32
N GLY A 20 -1.98 -3.32 -7.62
CA GLY A 20 -3.27 -2.82 -8.10
C GLY A 20 -4.44 -3.64 -7.55
N LEU A 21 -4.36 -4.96 -7.63
CA LEU A 21 -5.39 -5.87 -7.11
C LEU A 21 -5.47 -5.82 -5.59
N MET A 22 -4.34 -5.78 -4.89
CA MET A 22 -4.31 -5.71 -3.42
C MET A 22 -4.95 -4.42 -2.90
N TYR A 23 -4.61 -3.26 -3.47
CA TYR A 23 -5.24 -1.99 -3.06
C TYR A 23 -6.73 -1.96 -3.39
N ILE A 24 -7.18 -2.51 -4.52
CA ILE A 24 -8.61 -2.64 -4.80
C ILE A 24 -9.29 -3.52 -3.75
N ALA A 25 -8.70 -4.66 -3.40
CA ALA A 25 -9.26 -5.57 -2.41
C ALA A 25 -9.36 -4.92 -1.01
N VAL A 26 -8.31 -4.24 -0.55
CA VAL A 26 -8.31 -3.51 0.73
C VAL A 26 -9.27 -2.31 0.69
N GLY A 27 -9.34 -1.61 -0.45
CA GLY A 27 -10.27 -0.52 -0.64
C GLY A 27 -11.73 -0.95 -0.58
N ILE A 28 -12.06 -2.14 -1.11
CA ILE A 28 -13.39 -2.76 -0.95
C ILE A 28 -13.66 -3.08 0.52
N LYS A 29 -12.67 -3.59 1.27
CA LYS A 29 -12.81 -3.88 2.71
C LYS A 29 -13.17 -2.66 3.55
N HIS A 30 -12.80 -1.45 3.14
CA HIS A 30 -13.24 -0.23 3.83
C HIS A 30 -14.76 -0.03 3.80
N PHE A 31 -15.47 -0.67 2.86
CA PHE A 31 -16.93 -0.62 2.76
C PHE A 31 -17.62 -1.87 3.31
N THR A 32 -16.98 -3.04 3.21
CA THR A 32 -17.56 -4.29 3.73
C THR A 32 -17.31 -4.49 5.21
N ASP A 33 -16.14 -4.07 5.71
CA ASP A 33 -15.69 -4.26 7.10
C ASP A 33 -15.21 -2.92 7.73
N PRO A 34 -16.00 -1.82 7.67
CA PRO A 34 -15.55 -0.48 8.04
C PRO A 34 -15.13 -0.36 9.51
N GLU A 35 -15.73 -1.15 10.41
CA GLU A 35 -15.48 -1.10 11.86
C GLU A 35 -14.01 -1.33 12.20
N ILE A 36 -13.34 -2.23 11.48
CA ILE A 36 -11.90 -2.51 11.64
C ILE A 36 -11.09 -1.24 11.35
N PHE A 37 -11.38 -0.58 10.23
CA PHE A 37 -10.66 0.62 9.80
C PHE A 37 -10.96 1.83 10.67
N ILE A 38 -12.19 1.95 11.18
CA ILE A 38 -12.58 3.00 12.13
C ILE A 38 -11.83 2.82 13.45
N ALA A 39 -11.70 1.58 13.94
CA ALA A 39 -11.01 1.27 15.19
C ALA A 39 -9.51 1.61 15.13
N ILE A 40 -8.85 1.35 14.01
CA ILE A 40 -7.43 1.71 13.81
C ILE A 40 -7.21 3.19 13.47
N THR A 41 -8.28 3.96 13.24
CA THR A 41 -8.17 5.39 12.94
C THR A 41 -7.88 6.19 14.21
N PRO A 42 -6.81 7.01 14.26
CA PRO A 42 -6.40 7.73 15.47
C PRO A 42 -7.48 8.69 16.00
N PRO A 43 -7.51 8.98 17.31
CA PRO A 43 -8.55 9.80 17.93
C PRO A 43 -8.56 11.27 17.49
N PHE A 44 -7.45 11.80 16.95
CA PHE A 44 -7.40 13.17 16.42
C PHE A 44 -8.18 13.35 15.10
N VAL A 45 -8.59 12.24 14.45
CA VAL A 45 -9.46 12.27 13.27
C VAL A 45 -10.90 12.31 13.75
N TYR A 46 -11.54 13.48 13.65
CA TYR A 46 -12.90 13.69 14.14
C TYR A 46 -13.96 12.87 13.37
N PHE A 47 -13.88 12.87 12.04
CA PHE A 47 -14.83 12.17 11.16
C PHE A 47 -14.24 10.84 10.66
N LYS A 48 -14.06 9.87 11.56
CA LYS A 48 -13.38 8.61 11.26
C LYS A 48 -14.02 7.82 10.11
N GLU A 49 -15.33 7.64 10.16
CA GLU A 49 -16.07 6.87 9.14
C GLU A 49 -15.94 7.49 7.74
N ALA A 50 -16.13 8.81 7.63
CA ALA A 50 -15.94 9.53 6.38
C ALA A 50 -14.49 9.41 5.87
N ALA A 51 -13.51 9.49 6.75
CA ALA A 51 -12.10 9.32 6.40
C ALA A 51 -11.82 7.90 5.88
N VAL A 52 -12.37 6.87 6.52
CA VAL A 52 -12.27 5.45 6.11
C VAL A 52 -12.87 5.24 4.72
N TYR A 53 -14.09 5.70 4.45
CA TYR A 53 -14.67 5.57 3.12
C TYR A 53 -13.87 6.35 2.08
N PHE A 54 -13.41 7.56 2.41
CA PHE A 54 -12.60 8.36 1.50
C PHE A 54 -11.28 7.67 1.14
N THR A 55 -10.56 7.11 2.11
CA THR A 55 -9.33 6.35 1.84
C THR A 55 -9.62 5.08 1.05
N GLY A 56 -10.73 4.39 1.31
CA GLY A 56 -11.17 3.23 0.52
C GLY A 56 -11.42 3.57 -0.95
N ILE A 57 -12.06 4.70 -1.26
CA ILE A 57 -12.22 5.19 -2.64
C ILE A 57 -10.85 5.43 -3.29
N ILE A 58 -9.94 6.10 -2.57
CA ILE A 58 -8.60 6.40 -3.08
C ILE A 58 -7.81 5.12 -3.36
N GLU A 59 -7.93 4.10 -2.52
CA GLU A 59 -7.30 2.79 -2.72
C GLU A 59 -7.79 2.12 -3.99
N ILE A 60 -9.11 2.06 -4.20
CA ILE A 60 -9.71 1.47 -5.40
C ILE A 60 -9.26 2.22 -6.65
N ILE A 61 -9.32 3.56 -6.64
CA ILE A 61 -8.88 4.38 -7.77
C ILE A 61 -7.38 4.18 -8.01
N GLY A 62 -6.55 4.26 -6.97
CA GLY A 62 -5.10 4.09 -7.05
C GLY A 62 -4.73 2.73 -7.63
N GLY A 63 -5.39 1.67 -7.15
CA GLY A 63 -5.21 0.32 -7.68
C GLY A 63 -5.62 0.20 -9.14
N ALA A 64 -6.79 0.72 -9.53
CA ALA A 64 -7.25 0.70 -10.93
C ALA A 64 -6.32 1.47 -11.88
N LEU A 65 -5.77 2.61 -11.43
CA LEU A 65 -4.80 3.38 -12.19
C LEU A 65 -3.47 2.63 -12.36
N LEU A 66 -3.02 1.84 -11.36
CA LEU A 66 -1.82 1.00 -11.48
C LEU A 66 -1.97 -0.11 -12.51
N LEU A 67 -3.17 -0.72 -12.59
CA LEU A 67 -3.51 -1.74 -13.60
C LEU A 67 -3.49 -1.16 -15.02
N THR A 68 -3.84 0.12 -15.17
CA THR A 68 -3.89 0.78 -16.48
C THR A 68 -2.54 1.39 -16.87
N LYS A 69 -1.83 0.80 -17.84
CA LYS A 69 -0.49 1.25 -18.29
C LYS A 69 -0.41 2.77 -18.56
N LYS A 70 -1.44 3.36 -19.18
CA LYS A 70 -1.52 4.80 -19.48
C LYS A 70 -1.52 5.68 -18.23
N TYR A 71 -2.17 5.23 -17.16
CA TYR A 71 -2.37 6.01 -15.93
C TYR A 71 -1.52 5.55 -14.75
N ARG A 72 -0.68 4.54 -14.94
CA ARG A 72 0.18 3.96 -13.90
C ARG A 72 1.04 4.99 -13.16
N ARG A 73 1.46 6.05 -13.85
CA ARG A 73 2.17 7.16 -13.21
C ARG A 73 1.31 7.84 -12.14
N ASN A 74 0.06 8.14 -12.47
CA ASN A 74 -0.88 8.80 -11.57
C ASN A 74 -1.25 7.86 -10.42
N GLY A 75 -1.47 6.56 -10.72
CA GLY A 75 -1.71 5.55 -9.69
C GLY A 75 -0.57 5.45 -8.68
N GLY A 76 0.68 5.40 -9.16
CA GLY A 76 1.86 5.39 -8.28
C GLY A 76 1.94 6.62 -7.36
N VAL A 77 1.67 7.82 -7.89
CA VAL A 77 1.64 9.05 -7.06
C VAL A 77 0.50 9.01 -6.04
N LEU A 78 -0.69 8.61 -6.46
CA LEU A 78 -1.87 8.54 -5.59
C LEU A 78 -1.66 7.56 -4.42
N ILE A 79 -1.08 6.39 -4.70
CA ILE A 79 -0.73 5.41 -3.67
C ILE A 79 0.32 5.94 -2.69
N ILE A 80 1.33 6.69 -3.16
CA ILE A 80 2.31 7.31 -2.24
C ILE A 80 1.61 8.28 -1.29
N ILE A 81 0.76 9.15 -1.83
CA ILE A 81 0.02 10.14 -1.02
C ILE A 81 -0.87 9.43 0.00
N LEU A 82 -1.61 8.41 -0.44
CA LEU A 82 -2.43 7.59 0.42
C LEU A 82 -1.61 6.96 1.55
N LEU A 83 -0.50 6.29 1.23
CA LEU A 83 0.35 5.64 2.22
C LEU A 83 0.86 6.63 3.27
N LEU A 84 1.26 7.84 2.86
CA LEU A 84 1.65 8.88 3.81
C LEU A 84 0.47 9.34 4.68
N LEU A 85 -0.72 9.48 4.10
CA LEU A 85 -1.93 9.91 4.79
C LEU A 85 -2.41 8.89 5.84
N VAL A 86 -2.34 7.59 5.54
CA VAL A 86 -2.77 6.51 6.45
C VAL A 86 -1.65 6.06 7.41
N PHE A 87 -0.42 6.56 7.24
CA PHE A 87 0.71 6.23 8.13
C PHE A 87 0.42 6.45 9.62
N PRO A 88 -0.24 7.55 10.05
CA PRO A 88 -0.60 7.75 11.45
C PRO A 88 -1.52 6.66 12.01
N ALA A 89 -2.40 6.06 11.20
CA ALA A 89 -3.24 4.94 11.62
C ALA A 89 -2.40 3.68 11.92
N ASN A 90 -1.38 3.42 11.10
CA ASN A 90 -0.44 2.31 11.35
C ASN A 90 0.40 2.54 12.61
N ILE A 91 0.81 3.79 12.89
CA ILE A 91 1.47 4.14 14.16
C ILE A 91 0.51 3.89 15.33
N TYR A 92 -0.73 4.39 15.24
CA TYR A 92 -1.72 4.24 16.31
C TYR A 92 -2.02 2.77 16.63
N LEU A 93 -2.09 1.91 15.62
CA LEU A 93 -2.26 0.47 15.78
C LEU A 93 -1.16 -0.17 16.63
N VAL A 94 0.08 0.36 16.64
CA VAL A 94 1.17 -0.15 17.51
C VAL A 94 0.90 0.15 18.99
N PHE A 95 0.22 1.25 19.30
CA PHE A 95 0.07 1.75 20.66
C PHE A 95 -1.32 1.53 21.27
N SER A 96 -2.33 1.21 20.46
CA SER A 96 -3.70 0.97 20.93
C SER A 96 -4.04 -0.52 20.96
N GLN A 97 -4.31 -1.04 22.15
CA GLN A 97 -4.77 -2.43 22.33
C GLN A 97 -6.16 -2.65 21.73
N GLU A 98 -7.05 -1.66 21.80
CA GLU A 98 -8.37 -1.72 21.17
C GLU A 98 -8.23 -1.83 19.64
N ALA A 99 -7.35 -1.03 19.04
CA ALA A 99 -7.06 -1.11 17.61
C ALA A 99 -6.47 -2.48 17.23
N GLN A 100 -5.59 -3.05 18.05
CA GLN A 100 -5.01 -4.38 17.84
C GLN A 100 -6.08 -5.47 17.89
N ALA A 101 -6.96 -5.42 18.88
CA ALA A 101 -8.07 -6.36 19.03
C ALA A 101 -9.03 -6.29 17.83
N ALA A 102 -9.41 -5.09 17.40
CA ALA A 102 -10.28 -4.90 16.24
C ALA A 102 -9.63 -5.37 14.92
N PHE A 103 -8.32 -5.14 14.76
CA PHE A 103 -7.53 -5.61 13.62
C PHE A 103 -7.25 -7.12 13.68
N GLN A 104 -7.59 -7.80 14.78
CA GLN A 104 -7.25 -9.22 15.04
C GLN A 104 -5.75 -9.51 14.93
N GLY A 105 -4.90 -8.52 15.22
CA GLY A 105 -3.45 -8.62 15.11
C GLY A 105 -2.74 -8.32 16.41
N THR A 106 -1.45 -8.61 16.45
CA THR A 106 -0.60 -8.31 17.60
C THR A 106 0.09 -6.96 17.46
N ARG A 107 0.62 -6.44 18.58
CA ARG A 107 1.54 -5.29 18.55
C ARG A 107 2.75 -5.54 17.66
N SER A 108 3.26 -6.78 17.63
CA SER A 108 4.40 -7.15 16.79
C SER A 108 4.07 -7.04 15.32
N ASP A 109 2.88 -7.51 14.92
CA ASP A 109 2.39 -7.37 13.53
C ASP A 109 2.31 -5.89 13.14
N ALA A 110 1.70 -5.07 14.00
CA ALA A 110 1.62 -3.63 13.78
C ALA A 110 2.99 -2.96 13.67
N LEU A 111 3.96 -3.35 14.51
CA LEU A 111 5.30 -2.78 14.52
C LEU A 111 6.08 -3.14 13.25
N ILE A 112 5.97 -4.39 12.79
CA ILE A 112 6.57 -4.88 11.55
C ILE A 112 5.95 -4.19 10.33
N ARG A 113 4.66 -3.80 10.39
CA ARG A 113 3.97 -3.10 9.30
C ARG A 113 4.63 -1.77 8.92
N LEU A 114 5.14 -1.04 9.91
CA LEU A 114 5.75 0.28 9.72
C LEU A 114 6.93 0.27 8.72
N PRO A 115 7.99 -0.56 8.90
CA PRO A 115 9.07 -0.62 7.93
C PRO A 115 8.63 -1.18 6.58
N PHE A 116 7.64 -2.10 6.52
CA PHE A 116 7.13 -2.64 5.26
C PHE A 116 6.35 -1.62 4.41
N GLN A 117 5.95 -0.49 5.00
CA GLN A 117 5.37 0.61 4.24
C GLN A 117 6.40 1.34 3.37
N ILE A 118 7.68 1.33 3.76
CA ILE A 118 8.76 1.96 3.00
C ILE A 118 8.92 1.28 1.62
N PRO A 119 9.06 -0.05 1.51
CA PRO A 119 9.00 -0.76 0.24
C PRO A 119 7.79 -0.40 -0.61
N LEU A 120 6.57 -0.37 -0.04
CA LEU A 120 5.36 -0.02 -0.79
C LEU A 120 5.45 1.37 -1.43
N ILE A 121 5.97 2.36 -0.68
CA ILE A 121 6.20 3.73 -1.20
C ILE A 121 7.21 3.71 -2.35
N PHE A 122 8.35 3.02 -2.19
CA PHE A 122 9.37 2.96 -3.23
C PHE A 122 8.90 2.23 -4.49
N ILE A 123 8.10 1.18 -4.36
CA ILE A 123 7.54 0.44 -5.49
C ILE A 123 6.49 1.30 -6.21
N ALA A 124 5.63 2.00 -5.47
CA ALA A 124 4.70 2.98 -6.06
C ALA A 124 5.47 4.13 -6.77
N TYR A 125 6.55 4.61 -6.17
CA TYR A 125 7.43 5.61 -6.77
C TYR A 125 8.10 5.10 -8.04
N TRP A 126 8.53 3.84 -8.04
CA TRP A 126 9.08 3.18 -9.22
C TRP A 126 8.06 3.18 -10.38
N HIS A 127 6.77 2.96 -10.10
CA HIS A 127 5.69 3.07 -11.09
C HIS A 127 5.34 4.51 -11.50
N SER A 128 5.65 5.50 -10.67
CA SER A 128 5.45 6.93 -10.98
C SER A 128 6.45 7.50 -11.99
N LYS A 129 7.60 6.83 -12.21
CA LYS A 129 8.70 7.36 -13.02
C LYS A 129 8.81 6.71 -14.40
N LYS A 130 9.09 7.56 -15.41
CA LYS A 130 9.39 7.15 -16.79
C LYS A 130 10.79 6.56 -16.95
N LYS A 131 11.78 7.12 -16.24
CA LYS A 131 13.17 6.65 -16.18
C LYS A 131 13.54 6.40 -14.71
N THR A 132 14.22 5.30 -14.44
CA THR A 132 14.51 4.81 -13.08
C THR A 132 15.98 4.49 -12.95
N SER A 133 16.54 4.69 -11.75
CA SER A 133 17.94 4.34 -11.47
C SER A 133 18.06 2.84 -11.18
N ARG A 134 19.23 2.26 -11.46
CA ARG A 134 19.48 0.83 -11.24
C ARG A 134 19.35 0.43 -9.76
N TRP A 135 19.77 1.32 -8.86
CA TRP A 135 19.64 1.11 -7.41
C TRP A 135 18.18 1.03 -6.96
N LEU A 136 17.31 1.91 -7.48
CA LEU A 136 15.87 1.86 -7.20
C LEU A 136 15.24 0.56 -7.72
N GLU A 137 15.61 0.15 -8.93
CA GLU A 137 15.11 -1.10 -9.52
C GLU A 137 15.50 -2.32 -8.69
N LEU A 138 16.78 -2.42 -8.30
CA LEU A 138 17.25 -3.52 -7.44
C LEU A 138 16.55 -3.53 -6.09
N PHE A 139 16.41 -2.37 -5.45
CA PHE A 139 15.68 -2.25 -4.18
C PHE A 139 14.24 -2.74 -4.31
N CYS A 140 13.51 -2.29 -5.34
CA CYS A 140 12.11 -2.67 -5.55
C CYS A 140 11.97 -4.17 -5.86
N ILE A 141 12.86 -4.73 -6.69
CA ILE A 141 12.83 -6.15 -7.05
C ILE A 141 13.11 -7.04 -5.84
N LEU A 142 14.07 -6.66 -4.99
CA LEU A 142 14.44 -7.45 -3.82
C LEU A 142 13.41 -7.33 -2.70
N SER A 143 12.84 -6.14 -2.49
CA SER A 143 11.89 -5.90 -1.41
C SER A 143 10.44 -6.28 -1.74
N PHE A 144 10.06 -6.34 -3.03
CA PHE A 144 8.68 -6.63 -3.41
C PHE A 144 8.18 -8.01 -2.90
N PRO A 145 8.87 -9.14 -3.13
CA PRO A 145 8.36 -10.45 -2.69
C PRO A 145 8.12 -10.55 -1.17
N PRO A 146 9.08 -10.20 -0.29
CA PRO A 146 8.84 -10.27 1.15
C PRO A 146 7.77 -9.28 1.61
N THR A 147 7.66 -8.10 0.97
CA THR A 147 6.59 -7.14 1.29
C THR A 147 5.22 -7.72 0.98
N ILE A 148 5.02 -8.30 -0.20
CA ILE A 148 3.73 -8.88 -0.57
C ILE A 148 3.40 -10.09 0.30
N ILE A 149 4.37 -10.97 0.56
CA ILE A 149 4.16 -12.13 1.44
C ILE A 149 3.71 -11.68 2.82
N TYR A 150 4.36 -10.68 3.40
CA TYR A 150 3.96 -10.16 4.71
C TYR A 150 2.49 -9.68 4.72
N PHE A 151 2.10 -8.81 3.77
CA PHE A 151 0.74 -8.28 3.72
C PHE A 151 -0.35 -9.29 3.37
N LEU A 152 0.00 -10.45 2.79
CA LEU A 152 -0.93 -11.55 2.53
C LEU A 152 -1.14 -12.48 3.74
N ASN A 153 -0.26 -12.41 4.74
CA ASN A 153 -0.34 -13.23 5.95
C ASN A 153 -0.79 -12.44 7.20
N LEU A 154 -1.19 -11.17 7.02
CA LEU A 154 -1.89 -10.36 8.01
C LEU A 154 -3.40 -10.65 7.95
#